data_AF-A0A933CVM2-F1
#
_entry.id   AF-A0A933CVM2-F1
#
_cell.length_a   1.000
_cell.length_b   1.000
_cell.length_c   1.000
_cell.angle_alpha   90.00
_cell.angle_beta   90.00
_cell.angle_gamma   90.00
#
_symmetry.space_group_name_H-M   'P 1'
#
loop_
_entity.id
_entity.type
_entity.pdbx_description
1 polymer ?
#
loop_
_entity_poly.entity_id
_entity_poly.type
_entity_poly.pdbx_seq_one_letter_code
_entity_poly.pdbx_strand_id
1 'polypeptide(L)' 'MSYDVVIKGGRIYDGSGLPSFLADVAVQSGRIVEVGRIDRERARDLRGRETQR' A
#
# COMPACT_ATOMS: atom_id res chain seq x y z
N MET A 1 5.22 -12.21 3.97
CA MET A 1 3.90 -12.70 4.44
C MET A 1 2.88 -11.97 3.59
N SER A 2 2.06 -12.65 2.77
CA SER A 2 1.28 -11.93 1.75
C SER A 2 0.33 -10.88 2.34
N TYR A 3 0.40 -9.67 1.82
CA TYR A 3 -0.61 -8.63 2.07
C TYR A 3 -1.91 -8.92 1.31
N ASP A 4 -3.04 -8.53 1.89
CA ASP A 4 -4.35 -8.66 1.22
C ASP A 4 -4.48 -7.64 0.08
N VAL A 5 -4.03 -6.42 0.37
CA VAL A 5 -4.12 -5.25 -0.50
C VAL A 5 -2.83 -4.46 -0.39
N VAL A 6 -2.33 -4.02 -1.54
CA VAL A 6 -1.26 -3.03 -1.62
C VAL A 6 -1.69 -1.88 -2.51
N ILE A 7 -1.65 -0.66 -1.96
CA ILE A 7 -1.83 0.59 -2.70
C ILE A 7 -0.44 1.10 -3.05
N LYS A 8 -0.18 1.31 -4.35
CA LYS A 8 1.13 1.71 -4.87
C LYS A 8 1.19 3.18 -5.28
N GLY A 9 2.28 3.85 -4.91
CA GLY A 9 2.63 5.20 -5.35
C GLY A 9 1.58 6.26 -5.01
N GLY A 10 0.89 6.09 -3.89
CA GLY A 10 -0.14 7.00 -3.43
C GLY A 10 0.46 8.24 -2.76
N ARG A 11 -0.27 9.35 -2.81
CA ARG A 11 -0.03 10.50 -1.93
C ARG A 11 -0.80 10.30 -0.63
N ILE A 12 -0.08 10.19 0.48
CA ILE A 12 -0.64 9.88 1.79
C ILE A 12 -0.90 11.16 2.58
N TYR A 13 -2.10 11.23 3.14
CA TYR A 13 -2.51 12.20 4.14
C TYR A 13 -2.89 11.40 5.41
N ASP A 14 -2.09 11.48 6.46
CA ASP A 14 -2.18 10.60 7.65
C ASP A 14 -2.96 11.21 8.83
N GLY A 15 -3.41 12.46 8.70
CA GLY A 15 -4.16 13.17 9.75
C GLY A 15 -3.29 13.80 10.85
N SER A 16 -1.97 13.70 10.78
CA SER A 16 -1.05 14.31 11.76
C SER A 16 -0.95 15.84 11.66
N GLY A 17 -1.42 16.42 10.55
CA GLY A 17 -1.23 17.84 10.21
C GLY A 17 0.09 18.13 9.50
N LEU A 18 0.96 17.14 9.32
CA LEU A 18 2.19 17.27 8.54
C LEU A 18 1.90 17.25 7.02
N PRO A 19 2.82 17.75 6.18
CA PRO A 19 2.70 17.67 4.73
C PRO A 19 2.53 16.23 4.23
N SER A 20 1.74 16.06 3.18
CA SER A 20 1.57 14.77 2.51
C SER A 20 2.88 14.25 1.93
N PHE A 21 3.05 12.94 1.88
CA PHE A 21 4.22 12.28 1.26
C PHE A 21 3.81 11.17 0.29
N LEU A 22 4.73 10.76 -0.58
CA LEU A 22 4.52 9.65 -1.52
C LEU A 22 5.01 8.35 -0.90
N ALA A 23 4.17 7.32 -0.90
CA ALA A 23 4.53 5.99 -0.44
C ALA A 23 3.52 4.93 -0.92
N ASP A 24 3.86 3.66 -0.65
CA ASP A 24 2.95 2.53 -0.73
C ASP A 24 2.34 2.25 0.65
N VAL A 25 1.17 1.61 0.66
CA VAL A 25 0.49 1.17 1.88
C VAL A 25 0.08 -0.29 1.71
N ALA A 26 0.47 -1.15 2.66
CA ALA A 26 0.01 -2.52 2.73
C ALA A 26 -1.03 -2.71 3.85
N VAL A 27 -2.07 -3.46 3.51
CA VAL A 27 -3.14 -3.84 4.43
C VAL A 27 -3.15 -5.36 4.58
N GLN A 28 -3.24 -5.81 5.82
CA GLN A 28 -3.43 -7.21 6.19
C GLN A 28 -4.48 -7.31 7.29
N SER A 29 -5.45 -8.21 7.11
CA SER A 29 -6.56 -8.45 8.03
C SER A 29 -7.30 -7.16 8.40
N GLY A 30 -7.49 -6.27 7.42
CA GLY A 30 -8.18 -4.98 7.60
C GLY A 30 -7.37 -3.92 8.36
N ARG A 31 -6.07 -4.14 8.62
CA ARG A 31 -5.19 -3.17 9.30
C ARG A 31 -4.04 -2.75 8.39
N ILE A 32 -3.63 -1.49 8.51
CA ILE A 32 -2.39 -1.01 7.89
C ILE A 32 -1.23 -1.63 8.65
N VAL A 33 -0.40 -2.41 7.95
CA VAL A 33 0.75 -3.11 8.54
C VAL A 33 2.09 -2.53 8.09
N GLU A 34 2.10 -1.80 6.97
CA GLU A 34 3.30 -1.18 6.44
C GLU A 34 2.98 0.08 5.61
N VAL A 35 3.79 1.11 5.78
CA VAL A 35 3.76 2.35 4.99
C VAL A 35 5.19 2.69 4.59
N GLY A 36 5.45 2.82 3.29
CA GLY A 36 6.80 3.08 2.79
C GLY A 36 7.00 2.56 1.38
N ARG A 37 8.23 2.21 1.03
CA ARG A 37 8.53 1.53 -0.23
C ARG A 37 8.36 0.04 -0.02
N ILE A 38 7.35 -0.54 -0.63
CA ILE A 38 7.03 -1.97 -0.46
C ILE A 38 7.47 -2.68 -1.74
N ASP A 39 8.29 -3.71 -1.66
CA ASP A 39 8.61 -4.49 -2.86
C ASP A 39 7.39 -5.34 -3.28
N ARG A 40 7.36 -5.82 -4.53
CA ARG A 40 6.22 -6.59 -5.06
C ARG A 40 6.08 -7.94 -4.33
N GLU A 41 5.50 -7.95 -3.14
CA GLU A 41 4.89 -9.14 -2.57
C GLU A 41 3.56 -9.43 -3.28
N ARG A 42 3.12 -10.69 -3.23
CA ARG A 42 1.92 -11.22 -3.91
C ARG A 42 0.62 -10.64 -3.36
N ALA A 43 0.40 -9.35 -3.56
CA ALA A 43 -0.81 -8.65 -3.17
C ALA A 43 -1.65 -8.31 -4.40
N ARG A 44 -2.96 -8.22 -4.18
CA ARG A 44 -3.91 -7.81 -5.20
C ARG A 44 -3.78 -6.29 -5.40
N ASP A 45 -3.37 -5.84 -6.59
CA ASP A 45 -3.40 -4.41 -6.91
C ASP A 45 -4.86 -3.96 -6.99
N LEU A 46 -5.23 -2.97 -6.17
CA LEU A 46 -6.58 -2.42 -6.15
C LEU A 46 -6.99 -1.76 -7.47
N ARG A 47 -6.03 -1.38 -8.33
CA ARG A 47 -6.30 -0.76 -9.64
C ARG A 47 -6.83 -1.75 -10.69
N GLY A 48 -7.27 -2.95 -10.28
CA GLY A 48 -7.90 -3.94 -11.15
C GLY A 48 -6.95 -4.56 -12.18
N ARG A 49 -5.64 -4.30 -12.09
CA ARG A 49 -4.63 -4.98 -12.90
C ARG A 49 -4.05 -6.10 -12.06
N GLU A 50 -4.31 -7.34 -12.45
CA GLU A 50 -3.62 -8.47 -11.83
C GLU A 50 -2.11 -8.23 -11.96
N THR A 51 -1.41 -8.24 -10.84
CA THR A 51 0.05 -8.20 -10.80
C THR A 51 0.57 -9.52 -11.36
N GLN A 52 0.59 -9.64 -12.68
CA GLN A 52 1.24 -10.74 -13.38
C GLN A 52 2.75 -10.49 -13.46
N ARG A 53 3.49 -11.62 -13.41
CA ARG A 53 4.93 -11.82 -13.30
C ARG A 53 5.84 -10.74 -13.89
#